data_AF-A0A834ACM1-F1
#
_entry.id   AF-A0A834ACM1-F1
#
_cell.length_a   1.000
_cell.length_b   1.000
_cell.length_c   1.000
_cell.angle_alpha   90.00
_cell.angle_beta   90.00
_cell.angle_gamma   90.00
#
_symmetry.space_group_name_H-M   'P 1'
#
loop_
_entity.id
_entity.type
_entity.pdbx_description
1 polymer ?
#
loop_
_entity_poly.entity_id
_entity_poly.type
_entity_poly.pdbx_seq_one_letter_code
_entity_poly.pdbx_strand_id
1 'polypeptide(L)'
;MYILSRDRLNMDLDRASLDLMIRLLELEQDASSAKLLNEKDMNKIKEKIRRLCETVHNKHLDLENITTGHLAMETLLSLTSKRAGDWFKEELRLLGGLDHIVDKVKECVDHLGRDEDEEKLVASLWGAERCLRVLESVTVHNPENQSYLIAYKDSQLIVSSAKALQHCEELIQQYNRAENSICFPDSKPLPQQNVTNHVGKAVEDCMRAIIGVLLNLTNDNEWGSTKTGEQDGLIGTAMNCVLQVPKYLPQEQRFDIRVLGLGLLINLVEYSARNRHCLVNMETACSFDSSFCSEGNDSLRIAGQVHAVQALVQLFLERERAAQLAESKTDELIKDAPTTQHDKSGEWQETSGEIQWVSTEKTDGTEEKHKKEEDDEELDLNKALQHAGKHMEDCIVASYTALLLGCLCQESPINVTTVREYLPEGDFSIMTEMLKKFLSFMNLTCAVGTTGQKSISRVIEYLEHC
;
A
#
# COMPACT_ATOMS: atom_id res chain seq x y z
N MET A 1 -4.50 -26.75 -11.71
CA MET A 1 -3.11 -26.35 -11.47
C MET A 1 -2.97 -25.62 -10.13
N TYR A 2 -3.76 -24.58 -9.83
CA TYR A 2 -3.74 -23.94 -8.50
C TYR A 2 -3.80 -24.90 -7.30
N ILE A 3 -4.73 -25.86 -7.29
CA ILE A 3 -4.82 -26.85 -6.19
C ILE A 3 -3.54 -27.71 -6.10
N LEU A 4 -2.93 -28.03 -7.25
CA LEU A 4 -1.72 -28.86 -7.32
C LEU A 4 -0.46 -28.07 -6.91
N SER A 5 -0.44 -26.75 -7.07
CA SER A 5 0.73 -25.91 -6.73
C SER A 5 1.02 -25.84 -5.24
N ARG A 6 0.14 -26.35 -4.38
CA ARG A 6 0.43 -26.54 -2.94
C ARG A 6 1.61 -27.49 -2.74
N ASP A 7 1.69 -28.55 -3.53
CA ASP A 7 2.65 -29.62 -3.33
C ASP A 7 3.70 -29.61 -4.44
N ARG A 8 4.91 -29.14 -4.09
CA ARG A 8 6.08 -29.06 -4.99
C ARG A 8 6.42 -30.40 -5.66
N LEU A 9 6.08 -31.51 -5.02
CA LEU A 9 6.34 -32.88 -5.50
C LEU A 9 5.34 -33.36 -6.56
N ASN A 10 4.25 -32.62 -6.81
CA ASN A 10 3.16 -33.06 -7.67
C ASN A 10 3.07 -32.30 -9.01
N MET A 11 3.97 -31.34 -9.26
CA MET A 11 3.94 -30.51 -10.47
C MET A 11 5.24 -30.62 -11.27
N ASP A 12 5.28 -31.61 -12.16
CA ASP A 12 6.14 -31.59 -13.33
C ASP A 12 5.52 -30.65 -14.36
N LEU A 13 5.82 -29.35 -14.26
CA LEU A 13 5.41 -28.38 -15.26
C LEU A 13 6.40 -28.41 -16.42
N ASP A 14 5.94 -28.89 -17.56
CA ASP A 14 6.66 -28.74 -18.81
C ASP A 14 6.39 -27.36 -19.45
N ARG A 15 7.16 -27.03 -20.49
CA ARG A 15 7.03 -25.76 -21.23
C ARG A 15 5.60 -25.55 -21.77
N ALA A 16 4.92 -26.61 -22.17
CA ALA A 16 3.55 -26.53 -22.69
C ALA A 16 2.53 -26.16 -21.58
N SER A 17 2.70 -26.72 -20.39
CA SER A 17 1.89 -26.39 -19.21
C SER A 17 2.11 -24.95 -18.76
N LEU A 18 3.34 -24.45 -18.85
CA LEU A 18 3.67 -23.06 -18.55
C LEU A 18 3.08 -22.09 -19.59
N ASP A 19 3.23 -22.40 -20.88
CA ASP A 19 2.63 -21.61 -21.96
C ASP A 19 1.10 -21.54 -21.82
N LEU A 20 0.46 -22.66 -21.48
CA LEU A 20 -0.97 -22.69 -21.17
C LEU A 20 -1.30 -21.79 -19.98
N MET A 21 -0.52 -21.82 -18.90
CA MET A 21 -0.77 -20.97 -17.73
C MET A 21 -0.70 -19.48 -18.06
N ILE A 22 0.27 -19.08 -18.89
CA ILE A 22 0.44 -17.70 -19.33
C ILE A 22 -0.74 -17.27 -20.21
N ARG A 23 -1.16 -18.10 -21.18
CA ARG A 23 -2.36 -17.81 -21.98
C ARG A 23 -3.63 -17.70 -21.13
N LEU A 24 -3.77 -18.52 -20.08
CA LEU A 24 -4.90 -18.43 -19.16
C LEU A 24 -4.86 -17.16 -18.30
N LEU A 25 -3.67 -16.66 -17.98
CA LEU A 25 -3.49 -15.37 -17.31
C LEU A 25 -3.92 -14.22 -18.24
N GLU A 26 -3.57 -14.31 -19.53
CA GLU A 26 -3.88 -13.31 -20.56
C GLU A 26 -5.35 -13.29 -20.98
N LEU A 27 -6.10 -14.37 -20.74
CA LEU A 27 -7.49 -14.48 -21.16
C LEU A 27 -8.36 -13.40 -20.50
N GLU A 28 -8.93 -12.53 -21.34
CA GLU A 28 -9.99 -11.61 -20.94
C GLU A 28 -11.32 -12.38 -20.88
N GLN A 29 -12.20 -12.03 -19.93
CA GLN A 29 -13.50 -12.68 -19.81
C GLN A 29 -14.37 -12.32 -21.01
N ASP A 30 -14.34 -13.15 -22.04
CA ASP A 30 -15.31 -13.07 -23.13
C ASP A 30 -16.71 -13.40 -22.58
N ALA A 31 -17.56 -12.37 -22.49
CA ALA A 31 -19.00 -12.46 -22.18
C ALA A 31 -19.77 -13.43 -23.11
N SER A 32 -19.14 -13.90 -24.19
CA SER A 32 -19.69 -14.89 -25.12
C SER A 32 -19.74 -16.32 -24.56
N SER A 33 -18.93 -16.65 -23.54
CA SER A 33 -18.84 -17.99 -22.94
C SER A 33 -20.01 -18.34 -22.01
N ALA A 34 -20.77 -17.33 -21.57
CA ALA A 34 -21.98 -17.50 -20.75
C ALA A 34 -23.14 -18.21 -21.49
N LYS A 35 -23.04 -18.43 -22.81
CA LYS A 35 -24.10 -19.06 -23.61
C LYS A 35 -24.12 -20.59 -23.59
N LEU A 36 -23.11 -21.25 -23.01
CA LEU A 36 -22.94 -22.72 -23.13
C LEU A 36 -23.27 -23.51 -21.85
N LEU A 37 -23.41 -22.86 -20.69
CA LEU A 37 -23.70 -23.52 -19.41
C LEU A 37 -24.79 -22.76 -18.64
N ASN A 38 -25.67 -23.49 -17.96
CA ASN A 38 -26.68 -22.91 -17.07
C ASN A 38 -25.98 -22.16 -15.93
N GLU A 39 -26.27 -20.87 -15.76
CA GLU A 39 -25.66 -19.97 -14.78
C GLU A 39 -25.69 -20.53 -13.34
N LYS A 40 -26.77 -21.26 -13.01
CA LYS A 40 -26.90 -21.96 -11.73
C LYS A 40 -25.85 -23.06 -11.51
N ASP A 41 -25.49 -23.79 -12.56
CA ASP A 41 -24.50 -24.86 -12.45
C ASP A 41 -23.08 -24.30 -12.43
N MET A 42 -22.82 -23.20 -13.14
CA MET A 42 -21.57 -22.45 -13.01
C MET A 42 -21.36 -21.89 -11.60
N ASN A 43 -22.40 -21.36 -10.97
CA ASN A 43 -22.30 -20.87 -9.60
C ASN A 43 -22.03 -22.01 -8.59
N LYS A 44 -22.62 -23.21 -8.80
CA LYS A 44 -22.27 -24.40 -8.00
C LYS A 44 -20.81 -24.83 -8.19
N ILE A 45 -20.30 -24.76 -9.43
CA ILE A 45 -18.90 -25.07 -9.72
C ILE A 45 -17.98 -24.04 -9.05
N LYS A 46 -18.28 -22.74 -9.15
CA LYS A 46 -17.53 -21.67 -8.46
C LYS A 46 -17.50 -21.88 -6.96
N GLU A 47 -18.64 -22.17 -6.34
CA GLU A 47 -18.72 -22.46 -4.90
C GLU A 47 -17.89 -23.70 -4.51
N LYS A 48 -17.89 -24.75 -5.34
CA LYS A 48 -17.03 -25.91 -5.11
C LYS A 48 -15.55 -25.55 -5.23
N ILE A 49 -15.17 -24.72 -6.20
CA ILE A 49 -13.80 -24.21 -6.34
C ILE A 49 -13.41 -23.37 -5.13
N ARG A 50 -14.29 -22.49 -4.65
CA ARG A 50 -14.09 -21.67 -3.45
C ARG A 50 -13.71 -22.53 -2.24
N ARG A 51 -14.54 -23.52 -1.93
CA ARG A 51 -14.32 -24.45 -0.80
C ARG A 51 -13.02 -25.22 -0.93
N LEU A 52 -12.66 -25.62 -2.15
CA LEU A 52 -11.37 -26.28 -2.42
C LEU A 52 -10.19 -25.32 -2.18
N CYS A 53 -10.30 -24.05 -2.59
CA CYS A 53 -9.26 -23.05 -2.35
C CYS A 53 -9.09 -22.76 -0.85
N GLU A 54 -10.20 -22.67 -0.11
CA GLU A 54 -10.19 -22.50 1.35
C GLU A 54 -9.54 -23.73 2.03
N THR A 55 -9.91 -24.95 1.62
CA THR A 55 -9.36 -26.18 2.21
C THR A 55 -7.87 -26.38 1.88
N VAL A 56 -7.47 -26.07 0.64
CA VAL A 56 -6.13 -26.40 0.12
C VAL A 56 -5.13 -25.27 0.37
N HIS A 57 -5.53 -24.00 0.30
CA HIS A 57 -4.60 -22.88 0.45
C HIS A 57 -4.90 -21.99 1.65
N ASN A 58 -5.93 -22.30 2.44
CA ASN A 58 -6.43 -21.45 3.52
C ASN A 58 -6.68 -20.01 3.02
N LYS A 59 -7.18 -19.90 1.79
CA LYS A 59 -7.41 -18.63 1.10
C LYS A 59 -8.88 -18.48 0.75
N HIS A 60 -9.51 -17.47 1.33
CA HIS A 60 -10.89 -17.10 1.07
C HIS A 60 -10.94 -16.25 -0.19
N LEU A 61 -11.64 -16.74 -1.21
CA LEU A 61 -11.86 -16.03 -2.46
C LEU A 61 -13.35 -15.73 -2.60
N ASP A 62 -13.69 -14.50 -2.94
CA ASP A 62 -15.07 -14.15 -3.30
C ASP A 62 -15.47 -14.84 -4.60
N LEU A 63 -16.75 -15.17 -4.74
CA LEU A 63 -17.29 -15.85 -5.92
C LEU A 63 -17.09 -15.04 -7.22
N GLU A 64 -17.02 -13.71 -7.09
CA GLU A 64 -16.74 -12.77 -8.18
C GLU A 64 -15.28 -12.91 -8.66
N ASN A 65 -14.37 -13.22 -7.74
CA ASN A 65 -12.94 -13.40 -8.01
C ASN A 65 -12.59 -14.80 -8.55
N ILE A 66 -13.57 -15.70 -8.68
CA ILE A 66 -13.36 -17.03 -9.31
C ILE A 66 -13.48 -16.89 -10.83
N THR A 67 -12.44 -16.33 -11.41
CA THR A 67 -12.26 -16.17 -12.86
C THR A 67 -11.03 -16.94 -13.34
N THR A 68 -10.97 -17.27 -14.64
CA THR A 68 -9.81 -17.96 -15.24
C THR A 68 -8.52 -17.19 -14.95
N GLY A 69 -8.55 -15.88 -15.19
CA GLY A 69 -7.43 -14.99 -14.98
C GLY A 69 -6.94 -14.94 -13.54
N HIS A 70 -7.86 -14.84 -12.58
CA HIS A 70 -7.49 -14.77 -11.16
C HIS A 70 -6.92 -16.11 -10.67
N LEU A 71 -7.52 -17.25 -11.06
CA LEU A 71 -6.99 -18.57 -10.71
C LEU A 71 -5.62 -18.86 -11.36
N ALA A 72 -5.38 -18.36 -12.57
CA ALA A 72 -4.08 -18.46 -13.23
C ALA A 72 -3.02 -17.63 -12.49
N MET A 73 -3.34 -16.38 -12.14
CA MET A 73 -2.46 -15.54 -11.31
C MET A 73 -2.15 -16.22 -9.98
N GLU A 74 -3.16 -16.70 -9.25
CA GLU A 74 -2.97 -17.38 -7.96
C GLU A 74 -2.14 -18.66 -8.08
N THR A 75 -2.26 -19.37 -9.21
CA THR A 75 -1.36 -20.51 -9.52
C THR A 75 0.08 -20.05 -9.65
N LEU A 76 0.35 -19.00 -10.44
CA LEU A 76 1.70 -18.49 -10.65
C LEU A 76 2.30 -17.95 -9.34
N LEU A 77 1.55 -17.16 -8.58
CA LEU A 77 1.97 -16.65 -7.27
C LEU A 77 2.30 -17.77 -6.28
N SER A 78 1.53 -18.86 -6.30
CA SER A 78 1.79 -20.04 -5.48
C SER A 78 3.11 -20.72 -5.88
N LEU A 79 3.38 -20.84 -7.18
CA LEU A 79 4.58 -21.46 -7.74
C LEU A 79 5.85 -20.59 -7.61
N THR A 80 5.70 -19.27 -7.48
CA THR A 80 6.82 -18.32 -7.29
C THR A 80 7.00 -17.90 -5.83
N SER A 81 6.21 -18.47 -4.93
CA SER A 81 6.22 -18.13 -3.49
C SER A 81 7.51 -18.57 -2.79
N LYS A 82 7.77 -17.99 -1.61
CA LYS A 82 8.87 -18.41 -0.71
C LYS A 82 8.84 -19.91 -0.41
N ARG A 83 7.65 -20.52 -0.36
CA ARG A 83 7.46 -21.96 -0.12
C ARG A 83 7.91 -22.81 -1.31
N ALA A 84 7.65 -22.35 -2.53
CA ALA A 84 7.99 -23.08 -3.75
C ALA A 84 9.50 -23.00 -4.07
N GLY A 85 10.16 -21.90 -3.68
CA GLY A 85 11.56 -21.64 -3.94
C GLY A 85 11.78 -20.99 -5.31
N ASP A 86 13.05 -20.88 -5.73
CA ASP A 86 13.41 -20.04 -6.89
C ASP A 86 13.39 -20.76 -8.24
N TRP A 87 13.32 -22.11 -8.25
CA TRP A 87 13.34 -22.92 -9.48
C TRP A 87 12.34 -22.43 -10.53
N PHE A 88 11.08 -22.20 -10.14
CA PHE A 88 10.06 -21.76 -11.10
C PHE A 88 10.24 -20.31 -11.54
N LYS A 89 10.81 -19.44 -10.68
CA LYS A 89 11.14 -18.06 -11.05
C LYS A 89 12.19 -18.04 -12.17
N GLU A 90 13.17 -18.94 -12.11
CA GLU A 90 14.22 -19.08 -13.13
C GLU A 90 13.66 -19.70 -14.41
N GLU A 91 12.87 -20.77 -14.29
CA GLU A 91 12.28 -21.46 -15.45
C GLU A 91 11.33 -20.53 -16.23
N LEU A 92 10.51 -19.73 -15.53
CA LEU A 92 9.62 -18.75 -16.15
C LEU A 92 10.39 -17.73 -17.01
N ARG A 93 11.60 -17.33 -16.58
CA ARG A 93 12.48 -16.48 -17.38
C ARG A 93 13.09 -17.24 -18.55
N LEU A 94 13.69 -18.41 -18.31
CA LEU A 94 14.43 -19.17 -19.32
C LEU A 94 13.55 -19.65 -20.48
N LEU A 95 12.28 -19.92 -20.22
CA LEU A 95 11.32 -20.36 -21.23
C LEU A 95 10.64 -19.21 -21.99
N GLY A 96 10.96 -17.95 -21.64
CA GLY A 96 10.39 -16.73 -22.23
C GLY A 96 9.03 -16.35 -21.65
N GLY A 97 8.64 -16.87 -20.48
CA GLY A 97 7.36 -16.56 -19.87
C GLY A 97 7.27 -15.12 -19.35
N LEU A 98 8.39 -14.58 -18.83
CA LEU A 98 8.46 -13.17 -18.43
C LEU A 98 8.22 -12.21 -19.60
N ASP A 99 8.72 -12.55 -20.79
CA ASP A 99 8.59 -11.79 -22.02
C ASP A 99 7.11 -11.54 -22.37
N HIS A 100 6.32 -12.62 -22.36
CA HIS A 100 4.88 -12.59 -22.64
C HIS A 100 4.13 -11.76 -21.60
N ILE A 101 4.45 -11.94 -20.31
CA ILE A 101 3.80 -11.19 -19.23
C ILE A 101 4.09 -9.68 -19.37
N VAL A 102 5.33 -9.29 -19.69
CA VAL A 102 5.68 -7.88 -19.93
C VAL A 102 4.97 -7.32 -21.18
N ASP A 103 4.89 -8.11 -22.24
CA ASP A 103 4.18 -7.72 -23.47
C ASP A 103 2.68 -7.53 -23.21
N LYS A 104 2.06 -8.36 -22.37
CA LYS A 104 0.67 -8.18 -21.94
C LYS A 104 0.49 -6.95 -21.07
N VAL A 105 1.40 -6.65 -20.14
CA VAL A 105 1.36 -5.39 -19.36
C VAL A 105 1.37 -4.21 -20.32
N LYS A 106 2.27 -4.20 -21.32
CA LYS A 106 2.31 -3.14 -22.32
C LYS A 106 0.98 -3.01 -23.08
N GLU A 107 0.40 -4.12 -23.54
CA GLU A 107 -0.88 -4.11 -24.25
C GLU A 107 -2.00 -3.49 -23.39
N CYS A 108 -2.14 -3.94 -22.14
CA CYS A 108 -3.13 -3.39 -21.21
C CYS A 108 -2.95 -1.88 -20.97
N VAL A 109 -1.70 -1.44 -20.81
CA VAL A 109 -1.38 -0.03 -20.56
C VAL A 109 -1.64 0.84 -21.79
N ASP A 110 -1.36 0.34 -23.00
CA ASP A 110 -1.67 1.05 -24.25
C ASP A 110 -3.18 1.27 -24.46
N HIS A 111 -4.04 0.46 -23.80
CA HIS A 111 -5.49 0.61 -23.79
C HIS A 111 -5.98 1.66 -22.78
N LEU A 112 -5.26 1.89 -21.67
CA LEU A 112 -5.65 2.90 -20.65
C LEU A 112 -5.67 4.33 -21.21
N GLY A 113 -4.84 4.63 -22.22
CA GLY A 113 -4.78 5.94 -22.86
C GLY A 113 -5.87 6.20 -23.91
N ARG A 114 -6.79 5.25 -24.14
CA ARG A 114 -7.90 5.38 -25.09
C ARG A 114 -9.20 5.72 -24.33
N ASP A 115 -10.11 6.44 -24.98
CA ASP A 115 -11.46 6.68 -24.46
C ASP A 115 -12.28 5.39 -24.59
N GLU A 116 -12.03 4.46 -23.67
CA GLU A 116 -12.67 3.15 -23.62
C GLU A 116 -13.89 3.15 -22.69
N ASP A 117 -14.81 2.22 -22.95
CA ASP A 117 -15.91 1.94 -22.03
C ASP A 117 -15.41 1.38 -20.69
N GLU A 118 -16.20 1.61 -19.63
CA GLU A 118 -15.80 1.28 -18.25
C GLU A 118 -15.47 -0.22 -18.06
N GLU A 119 -16.15 -1.11 -18.79
CA GLU A 119 -15.86 -2.56 -18.75
C GLU A 119 -14.47 -2.87 -19.31
N LYS A 120 -14.10 -2.28 -20.46
CA LYS A 120 -12.77 -2.45 -21.05
C LYS A 120 -11.68 -1.77 -20.23
N LEU A 121 -11.95 -0.59 -19.68
CA LEU A 121 -11.02 0.09 -18.78
C LEU A 121 -10.66 -0.82 -17.59
N VAL A 122 -11.68 -1.40 -16.95
CA VAL A 122 -11.48 -2.30 -15.82
C VAL A 122 -10.79 -3.60 -16.25
N ALA A 123 -11.13 -4.16 -17.40
CA ALA A 123 -10.43 -5.33 -17.94
C ALA A 123 -8.93 -5.06 -18.17
N SER A 124 -8.59 -3.89 -18.71
CA SER A 124 -7.21 -3.44 -18.92
C SER A 124 -6.46 -3.24 -17.60
N LEU A 125 -7.08 -2.58 -16.61
CA LEU A 125 -6.50 -2.37 -15.27
C LEU A 125 -6.23 -3.71 -14.56
N TRP A 126 -7.20 -4.62 -14.51
CA TRP A 126 -7.02 -5.94 -13.90
C TRP A 126 -6.08 -6.83 -14.71
N GLY A 127 -6.03 -6.68 -16.02
CA GLY A 127 -5.06 -7.37 -16.88
C GLY A 127 -3.64 -6.97 -16.51
N ALA A 128 -3.38 -5.67 -16.38
CA ALA A 128 -2.10 -5.14 -15.94
C ALA A 128 -1.76 -5.56 -14.50
N GLU A 129 -2.68 -5.38 -13.54
CA GLU A 129 -2.49 -5.72 -12.11
C GLU A 129 -2.10 -7.19 -11.93
N ARG A 130 -2.82 -8.12 -12.56
CA ARG A 130 -2.53 -9.56 -12.46
C ARG A 130 -1.13 -9.89 -12.95
N CYS A 131 -0.74 -9.33 -14.08
CA CYS A 131 0.59 -9.55 -14.66
C CYS A 131 1.68 -8.94 -13.77
N LEU A 132 1.49 -7.70 -13.31
CA LEU A 132 2.43 -6.98 -12.45
C LEU A 132 2.66 -7.71 -11.12
N ARG A 133 1.63 -8.29 -10.51
CA ARG A 133 1.80 -9.09 -9.28
C ARG A 133 2.63 -10.35 -9.47
N VAL A 134 2.53 -11.00 -10.63
CA VAL A 134 3.41 -12.12 -10.96
C VAL A 134 4.85 -11.62 -11.12
N LEU A 135 5.06 -10.50 -11.82
CA LEU A 135 6.37 -9.87 -12.01
C LEU A 135 7.00 -9.41 -10.69
N GLU A 136 6.20 -8.87 -9.78
CA GLU A 136 6.60 -8.55 -8.42
C GLU A 136 7.08 -9.82 -7.70
N SER A 137 6.29 -10.89 -7.73
CA SER A 137 6.61 -12.13 -7.03
C SER A 137 7.93 -12.77 -7.52
N VAL A 138 8.19 -12.77 -8.82
CA VAL A 138 9.40 -13.37 -9.40
C VAL A 138 10.66 -12.52 -9.22
N THR A 139 10.52 -11.25 -8.85
CA THR A 139 11.64 -10.35 -8.57
C THR A 139 12.04 -10.30 -7.09
N VAL A 140 11.21 -10.84 -6.20
CA VAL A 140 11.52 -10.95 -4.77
C VAL A 140 12.74 -11.85 -4.57
N HIS A 141 13.81 -11.26 -4.02
CA HIS A 141 15.11 -11.91 -3.77
C HIS A 141 15.71 -12.60 -5.00
N ASN A 142 15.47 -12.06 -6.21
CA ASN A 142 15.98 -12.63 -7.45
C ASN A 142 16.61 -11.53 -8.35
N PRO A 143 17.89 -11.17 -8.11
CA PRO A 143 18.60 -10.12 -8.87
C PRO A 143 18.68 -10.40 -10.37
N GLU A 144 18.66 -11.68 -10.72
CA GLU A 144 18.72 -12.20 -12.06
C GLU A 144 17.45 -11.89 -12.87
N ASN A 145 16.27 -12.07 -12.26
CA ASN A 145 15.00 -11.66 -12.84
C ASN A 145 14.81 -10.14 -12.83
N GLN A 146 15.28 -9.44 -11.79
CA GLN A 146 15.29 -7.96 -11.79
C GLN A 146 16.09 -7.43 -12.98
N SER A 147 17.33 -7.89 -13.13
CA SER A 147 18.21 -7.47 -14.24
C SER A 147 17.61 -7.81 -15.61
N TYR A 148 17.00 -8.99 -15.75
CA TYR A 148 16.33 -9.40 -16.97
C TYR A 148 15.18 -8.45 -17.36
N LEU A 149 14.29 -8.16 -16.42
CA LEU A 149 13.11 -7.32 -16.66
C LEU A 149 13.46 -5.86 -16.93
N ILE A 150 14.53 -5.34 -16.33
CA ILE A 150 15.01 -3.98 -16.63
C ILE A 150 15.62 -3.96 -18.05
N ALA A 151 16.28 -5.04 -18.50
CA ALA A 151 16.94 -5.08 -19.81
C ALA A 151 15.98 -5.39 -20.97
N TYR A 152 14.93 -6.16 -20.72
CA TYR A 152 14.02 -6.64 -21.76
C TYR A 152 13.37 -5.50 -22.56
N LYS A 153 13.50 -5.57 -23.89
CA LYS A 153 12.95 -4.62 -24.88
C LYS A 153 13.14 -3.15 -24.48
N ASP A 154 14.39 -2.76 -24.22
CA ASP A 154 14.75 -1.38 -23.86
C ASP A 154 13.99 -0.87 -22.61
N SER A 155 13.91 -1.71 -21.57
CA SER A 155 13.20 -1.43 -20.33
C SER A 155 11.68 -1.28 -20.49
N GLN A 156 11.08 -2.07 -21.39
CA GLN A 156 9.65 -1.97 -21.71
C GLN A 156 8.74 -2.04 -20.47
N LEU A 157 9.08 -2.87 -19.48
CA LEU A 157 8.31 -2.96 -18.24
C LEU A 157 8.29 -1.62 -17.49
N ILE A 158 9.44 -0.99 -17.29
CA ILE A 158 9.55 0.31 -16.61
C ILE A 158 8.81 1.39 -17.40
N VAL A 159 8.97 1.43 -18.72
CA VAL A 159 8.28 2.39 -19.60
C VAL A 159 6.76 2.24 -19.47
N SER A 160 6.24 1.00 -19.53
CA SER A 160 4.81 0.74 -19.38
C SER A 160 4.33 1.08 -17.97
N SER A 161 5.07 0.69 -16.92
CA SER A 161 4.74 0.98 -15.52
C SER A 161 4.65 2.48 -15.25
N ALA A 162 5.56 3.29 -15.80
CA ALA A 162 5.53 4.74 -15.61
C ALA A 162 4.29 5.40 -16.23
N LYS A 163 3.97 5.04 -17.49
CA LYS A 163 2.76 5.51 -18.18
C LYS A 163 1.50 5.05 -17.46
N ALA A 164 1.46 3.80 -17.02
CA ALA A 164 0.34 3.24 -16.28
C ALA A 164 0.09 4.01 -14.98
N LEU A 165 1.14 4.33 -14.24
CA LEU A 165 1.02 5.05 -12.97
C LEU A 165 0.48 6.47 -13.18
N GLN A 166 0.92 7.15 -14.24
CA GLN A 166 0.38 8.46 -14.64
C GLN A 166 -1.11 8.40 -15.00
N HIS A 167 -1.51 7.43 -15.83
CA HIS A 167 -2.93 7.25 -16.14
C HIS A 167 -3.75 6.90 -14.88
N CYS A 168 -3.21 6.08 -13.98
CA CYS A 168 -3.89 5.78 -12.72
C CYS A 168 -4.03 7.03 -11.82
N GLU A 169 -3.02 7.90 -11.79
CA GLU A 169 -3.07 9.18 -11.07
C GLU A 169 -4.20 10.09 -11.61
N GLU A 170 -4.47 10.09 -12.91
CA GLU A 170 -5.56 10.83 -13.52
C GLU A 170 -6.93 10.17 -13.23
N LEU A 171 -7.02 8.86 -13.45
CA LEU A 171 -8.25 8.08 -13.29
C LEU A 171 -8.75 8.09 -11.84
N ILE A 172 -7.87 8.04 -10.85
CA ILE A 172 -8.29 8.03 -9.43
C ILE A 172 -8.98 9.35 -9.02
N GLN A 173 -8.68 10.46 -9.70
CA GLN A 173 -9.37 11.73 -9.46
C GLN A 173 -10.79 11.69 -10.03
N GLN A 174 -10.96 11.07 -11.20
CA GLN A 174 -12.26 10.88 -11.84
C GLN A 174 -13.14 9.91 -11.04
N TYR A 175 -12.55 8.84 -10.51
CA TYR A 175 -13.24 7.80 -9.75
C TYR A 175 -12.97 7.92 -8.25
N ASN A 176 -13.22 9.11 -7.70
CA ASN A 176 -13.02 9.44 -6.29
C ASN A 176 -13.91 8.60 -5.36
N ARG A 177 -13.29 7.99 -4.34
CA ARG A 177 -13.93 7.12 -3.34
C ARG A 177 -13.80 7.65 -1.91
N ALA A 178 -13.32 8.87 -1.72
CA ALA A 178 -13.16 9.45 -0.39
C ALA A 178 -14.50 9.86 0.23
N GLU A 179 -14.78 9.36 1.43
CA GLU A 179 -16.04 9.58 2.17
C GLU A 179 -16.31 11.07 2.50
N ASN A 180 -15.24 11.86 2.65
CA ASN A 180 -15.30 13.26 3.09
C ASN A 180 -15.19 14.28 1.93
N SER A 181 -15.29 13.84 0.67
CA SER A 181 -15.12 14.72 -0.49
C SER A 181 -16.45 15.37 -0.89
N ILE A 182 -16.63 16.65 -0.53
CA ILE A 182 -17.65 17.49 -1.15
C ILE A 182 -17.15 17.79 -2.57
N CYS A 183 -17.62 17.04 -3.57
CA CYS A 183 -17.29 17.32 -4.97
C CYS A 183 -17.82 18.70 -5.37
N PHE A 184 -16.93 19.55 -5.89
CA PHE A 184 -17.31 20.82 -6.51
C PHE A 184 -18.10 20.56 -7.81
N PRO A 185 -19.12 21.37 -8.14
CA PRO A 185 -20.15 21.04 -9.13
C PRO A 185 -19.72 21.31 -10.58
N ASP A 186 -18.49 20.98 -10.98
CA ASP A 186 -17.99 21.40 -12.30
C ASP A 186 -17.09 20.39 -13.02
N SER A 187 -17.47 19.10 -13.09
CA SER A 187 -17.01 18.18 -14.16
C SER A 187 -17.89 16.92 -14.24
N LYS A 188 -18.62 16.75 -15.36
CA LYS A 188 -19.39 15.55 -15.79
C LYS A 188 -20.39 14.95 -14.77
N PRO A 189 -21.51 14.33 -15.22
CA PRO A 189 -22.40 13.61 -14.32
C PRO A 189 -21.61 12.49 -13.60
N LEU A 190 -21.67 12.47 -12.27
CA LEU A 190 -21.04 11.45 -11.43
C LEU A 190 -21.49 10.05 -11.90
N PRO A 191 -20.57 9.09 -12.08
CA PRO A 191 -20.95 7.70 -12.32
C PRO A 191 -21.78 7.18 -11.14
N GLN A 192 -22.61 6.16 -11.39
CA GLN A 192 -23.34 5.48 -10.32
C GLN A 192 -22.34 5.00 -9.24
N GLN A 193 -22.68 5.15 -7.96
CA GLN A 193 -21.76 4.87 -6.84
C GLN A 193 -21.08 3.49 -6.90
N ASN A 194 -21.77 2.48 -7.44
CA ASN A 194 -21.22 1.14 -7.64
C ASN A 194 -20.11 1.10 -8.70
N VAL A 195 -20.28 1.84 -9.80
CA VAL A 195 -19.30 1.95 -10.88
C VAL A 195 -18.05 2.67 -10.37
N THR A 196 -18.23 3.79 -9.66
CA THR A 196 -17.13 4.55 -9.07
C THR A 196 -16.29 3.70 -8.12
N ASN A 197 -16.95 2.90 -7.28
CA ASN A 197 -16.27 1.99 -6.37
C ASN A 197 -15.52 0.87 -7.10
N HIS A 198 -16.14 0.27 -8.12
CA HIS A 198 -15.53 -0.83 -8.88
C HIS A 198 -14.30 -0.37 -9.68
N VAL A 199 -14.43 0.71 -10.45
CA VAL A 199 -13.32 1.27 -11.24
C VAL A 199 -12.25 1.85 -10.33
N GLY A 200 -12.62 2.65 -9.34
CA GLY A 200 -11.66 3.25 -8.42
C GLY A 200 -10.89 2.22 -7.58
N LYS A 201 -11.48 1.05 -7.28
CA LYS A 201 -10.74 -0.08 -6.69
C LYS A 201 -9.76 -0.70 -7.68
N ALA A 202 -10.17 -0.93 -8.93
CA ALA A 202 -9.28 -1.48 -9.95
C ALA A 202 -8.07 -0.57 -10.21
N VAL A 203 -8.27 0.76 -10.21
CA VAL A 203 -7.20 1.76 -10.33
C VAL A 203 -6.24 1.66 -9.14
N GLU A 204 -6.76 1.66 -7.90
CA GLU A 204 -5.96 1.56 -6.68
C GLU A 204 -5.13 0.26 -6.64
N ASP A 205 -5.75 -0.89 -6.93
CA ASP A 205 -5.07 -2.19 -6.96
C ASP A 205 -3.96 -2.21 -8.02
N CYS A 206 -4.19 -1.60 -9.18
CA CYS A 206 -3.20 -1.45 -10.25
C CYS A 206 -2.03 -0.55 -9.81
N MET A 207 -2.29 0.60 -9.17
CA MET A 207 -1.24 1.50 -8.65
C MET A 207 -0.32 0.77 -7.68
N ARG A 208 -0.88 0.00 -6.74
CA ARG A 208 -0.10 -0.78 -5.76
C ARG A 208 0.78 -1.81 -6.46
N ALA A 209 0.24 -2.54 -7.45
CA ALA A 209 1.01 -3.51 -8.21
C ALA A 209 2.13 -2.86 -9.04
N ILE A 210 1.89 -1.70 -9.65
CA ILE A 210 2.90 -0.94 -10.39
C ILE A 210 4.05 -0.53 -9.46
N ILE A 211 3.72 0.11 -8.34
CA ILE A 211 4.74 0.59 -7.40
C ILE A 211 5.51 -0.59 -6.78
N GLY A 212 4.83 -1.70 -6.47
CA GLY A 212 5.47 -2.93 -5.96
C GLY A 212 6.53 -3.48 -6.91
N VAL A 213 6.24 -3.55 -8.21
CA VAL A 213 7.24 -3.94 -9.22
C VAL A 213 8.38 -2.94 -9.28
N LEU A 214 8.09 -1.64 -9.33
CA LEU A 214 9.13 -0.60 -9.40
C LEU A 214 10.03 -0.61 -8.16
N LEU A 215 9.49 -0.85 -6.97
CA LEU A 215 10.27 -1.04 -5.73
C LEU A 215 11.28 -2.19 -5.89
N ASN A 216 10.85 -3.34 -6.39
CA ASN A 216 11.75 -4.48 -6.59
C ASN A 216 12.82 -4.21 -7.66
N LEU A 217 12.49 -3.48 -8.73
CA LEU A 217 13.43 -3.17 -9.81
C LEU A 217 14.42 -2.05 -9.45
N THR A 218 14.11 -1.23 -8.45
CA THR A 218 14.91 -0.07 -8.05
C THR A 218 15.70 -0.32 -6.76
N ASN A 219 15.26 -1.27 -5.92
CA ASN A 219 15.93 -1.63 -4.68
C ASN A 219 17.29 -2.30 -4.96
N ASP A 220 18.36 -1.74 -4.37
CA ASP A 220 19.75 -2.19 -4.57
C ASP A 220 20.17 -2.33 -6.06
N ASN A 221 19.47 -1.66 -6.98
CA ASN A 221 19.71 -1.73 -8.41
C ASN A 221 19.79 -0.32 -9.02
N GLU A 222 21.01 0.22 -9.09
CA GLU A 222 21.27 1.57 -9.58
C GLU A 222 20.81 1.77 -11.04
N TRP A 223 20.93 0.74 -11.87
CA TRP A 223 20.51 0.83 -13.27
C TRP A 223 18.98 0.89 -13.39
N GLY A 224 18.26 0.06 -12.62
CA GLY A 224 16.80 0.12 -12.50
C GLY A 224 16.31 1.45 -11.93
N SER A 225 16.97 1.96 -10.88
CA SER A 225 16.72 3.29 -10.30
C SER A 225 16.90 4.43 -11.32
N THR A 226 18.00 4.40 -12.08
CA THR A 226 18.26 5.39 -13.13
C THR A 226 17.24 5.31 -14.26
N LYS A 227 16.96 4.12 -14.79
CA LYS A 227 16.00 3.92 -15.89
C LYS A 227 14.58 4.30 -15.52
N THR A 228 14.20 4.04 -14.27
CA THR A 228 12.90 4.40 -13.72
C THR A 228 12.79 5.92 -13.56
N GLY A 229 13.79 6.58 -12.97
CA GLY A 229 13.79 8.04 -12.84
C GLY A 229 13.93 8.81 -14.16
N GLU A 230 14.45 8.19 -15.22
CA GLU A 230 14.49 8.75 -16.58
C GLU A 230 13.13 8.80 -17.28
N GLN A 231 12.10 8.10 -16.76
CA GLN A 231 10.77 8.14 -17.36
C GLN A 231 10.11 9.50 -17.12
N ASP A 232 9.62 10.10 -18.20
CA ASP A 232 9.00 11.42 -18.18
C ASP A 232 7.91 11.49 -17.12
N GLY A 233 8.04 12.44 -16.18
CA GLY A 233 7.04 12.71 -15.14
C GLY A 233 6.90 11.66 -14.03
N LEU A 234 7.64 10.53 -14.05
CA LEU A 234 7.46 9.48 -13.05
C LEU A 234 7.76 9.94 -11.62
N ILE A 235 8.88 10.66 -11.41
CA ILE A 235 9.24 11.17 -10.08
C ILE A 235 8.14 12.10 -9.56
N GLY A 236 7.55 12.91 -10.45
CA GLY A 236 6.41 13.76 -10.12
C GLY A 236 5.16 12.99 -9.73
N THR A 237 4.81 11.96 -10.51
CA THR A 237 3.69 11.07 -10.21
C THR A 237 3.90 10.28 -8.91
N ALA A 238 5.10 9.79 -8.64
CA ALA A 238 5.44 9.15 -7.36
C ALA A 238 5.27 10.11 -6.18
N MET A 239 5.66 11.37 -6.35
CA MET A 239 5.42 12.43 -5.36
C MET A 239 3.92 12.70 -5.16
N ASN A 240 3.14 12.75 -6.25
CA ASN A 240 1.69 12.93 -6.17
C ASN A 240 0.98 11.72 -5.56
N CYS A 241 1.51 10.49 -5.70
CA CYS A 241 1.02 9.31 -4.98
C CYS A 241 1.09 9.49 -3.45
N VAL A 242 2.05 10.26 -2.96
CA VAL A 242 2.19 10.58 -1.53
C VAL A 242 1.32 11.77 -1.12
N LEU A 243 1.36 12.86 -1.91
CA LEU A 243 0.78 14.15 -1.52
C LEU A 243 -0.66 14.38 -1.95
N GLN A 244 -1.09 13.80 -3.07
CA GLN A 244 -2.35 14.14 -3.74
C GLN A 244 -3.30 12.95 -3.82
N VAL A 245 -2.85 11.80 -4.31
CA VAL A 245 -3.66 10.59 -4.51
C VAL A 245 -4.47 10.18 -3.28
N PRO A 246 -3.93 10.21 -2.03
CA PRO A 246 -4.69 9.70 -0.88
C PRO A 246 -5.98 10.48 -0.59
N LYS A 247 -6.12 11.72 -1.09
CA LYS A 247 -7.35 12.51 -0.92
C LYS A 247 -8.56 11.95 -1.68
N TYR A 248 -8.30 11.12 -2.69
CA TYR A 248 -9.33 10.44 -3.49
C TYR A 248 -9.61 9.01 -3.01
N LEU A 249 -8.85 8.52 -2.03
CA LEU A 249 -8.96 7.17 -1.50
C LEU A 249 -9.72 7.14 -0.15
N PRO A 250 -10.38 6.01 0.15
CA PRO A 250 -10.89 5.73 1.50
C PRO A 250 -9.76 5.77 2.54
N GLN A 251 -10.09 6.17 3.77
CA GLN A 251 -9.10 6.43 4.82
C GLN A 251 -8.15 5.24 5.07
N GLU A 252 -8.68 4.02 5.07
CA GLU A 252 -7.95 2.77 5.31
C GLU A 252 -6.86 2.47 4.26
N GLN A 253 -6.99 3.02 3.04
CA GLN A 253 -6.07 2.74 1.93
C GLN A 253 -5.00 3.83 1.76
N ARG A 254 -5.11 4.95 2.50
CA ARG A 254 -4.21 6.11 2.37
C ARG A 254 -2.80 5.82 2.89
N PHE A 255 -2.69 4.99 3.93
CA PHE A 255 -1.42 4.64 4.53
C PHE A 255 -0.53 3.88 3.54
N ASP A 256 -1.07 2.83 2.92
CA ASP A 256 -0.30 1.94 2.05
C ASP A 256 0.28 2.70 0.84
N ILE A 257 -0.54 3.49 0.14
CA ILE A 257 -0.07 4.24 -1.04
C ILE A 257 1.02 5.27 -0.69
N ARG A 258 0.96 5.88 0.51
CA ARG A 258 1.98 6.83 0.98
C ARG A 258 3.31 6.11 1.24
N VAL A 259 3.27 4.98 1.92
CA VAL A 259 4.48 4.19 2.21
C VAL A 259 5.09 3.65 0.92
N LEU A 260 4.28 3.12 0.00
CA LEU A 260 4.75 2.66 -1.30
C LEU A 260 5.39 3.80 -2.12
N GLY A 261 4.73 4.96 -2.20
CA GLY A 261 5.26 6.14 -2.90
C GLY A 261 6.56 6.67 -2.29
N LEU A 262 6.62 6.80 -0.97
CA LEU A 262 7.84 7.24 -0.27
C LEU A 262 8.97 6.23 -0.44
N GLY A 263 8.69 4.93 -0.33
CA GLY A 263 9.66 3.87 -0.55
C GLY A 263 10.25 3.93 -1.96
N LEU A 264 9.41 4.16 -2.98
CA LEU A 264 9.87 4.28 -4.35
C LEU A 264 10.75 5.54 -4.52
N LEU A 265 10.34 6.68 -3.97
CA LEU A 265 11.14 7.89 -4.02
C LEU A 265 12.51 7.70 -3.36
N ILE A 266 12.57 7.02 -2.20
CA ILE A 266 13.84 6.69 -1.52
C ILE A 266 14.74 5.87 -2.44
N ASN A 267 14.24 4.76 -3.01
CA ASN A 267 15.03 3.94 -3.94
C ASN A 267 15.53 4.72 -5.16
N LEU A 268 14.72 5.66 -5.65
CA LEU A 268 15.08 6.49 -6.79
C LEU A 268 16.18 7.49 -6.46
N VAL A 269 16.21 8.05 -5.24
CA VAL A 269 17.16 9.11 -4.87
C VAL A 269 18.38 8.64 -4.10
N GLU A 270 18.37 7.43 -3.54
CA GLU A 270 19.45 6.93 -2.67
C GLU A 270 20.82 7.02 -3.36
N TYR A 271 20.92 6.55 -4.61
CA TYR A 271 22.20 6.54 -5.35
C TYR A 271 22.21 7.45 -6.60
N SER A 272 21.06 7.71 -7.23
CA SER A 272 21.01 8.49 -8.48
C SER A 272 21.01 10.01 -8.25
N ALA A 273 22.13 10.66 -8.55
CA ALA A 273 22.25 12.12 -8.51
C ALA A 273 21.30 12.83 -9.49
N ARG A 274 20.99 12.22 -10.64
CA ARG A 274 20.04 12.77 -11.61
C ARG A 274 18.62 12.79 -11.03
N ASN A 275 18.22 11.70 -10.38
CA ASN A 275 16.90 11.59 -9.75
C ASN A 275 16.79 12.58 -8.57
N ARG A 276 17.85 12.71 -7.76
CA ARG A 276 17.95 13.75 -6.73
C ARG A 276 17.72 15.14 -7.32
N HIS A 277 18.45 15.48 -8.38
CA HIS A 277 18.31 16.78 -9.03
C HIS A 277 16.90 17.01 -9.60
N CYS A 278 16.28 15.98 -10.17
CA CYS A 278 14.89 16.06 -10.64
C CYS A 278 13.92 16.33 -9.50
N LEU A 279 14.03 15.59 -8.39
CA LEU A 279 13.15 15.73 -7.23
C LEU A 279 13.32 17.08 -6.52
N VAL A 280 14.53 17.59 -6.33
CA VAL A 280 14.70 18.85 -5.57
C VAL A 280 14.21 20.08 -6.36
N ASN A 281 14.27 20.03 -7.68
CA ASN A 281 13.89 21.14 -8.55
C ASN A 281 12.43 21.09 -9.02
N MET A 282 11.70 20.01 -8.74
CA MET A 282 10.29 19.94 -9.10
C MET A 282 9.43 20.79 -8.15
N GLU A 283 8.33 21.28 -8.70
CA GLU A 283 7.27 21.94 -7.97
C GLU A 283 6.07 21.00 -7.86
N THR A 284 5.37 21.08 -6.74
CA THR A 284 4.17 20.29 -6.45
C THR A 284 3.16 21.13 -5.69
N ALA A 285 1.92 20.66 -5.63
CA ALA A 285 0.94 21.24 -4.72
C ALA A 285 1.24 20.79 -3.28
N CYS A 286 0.89 21.62 -2.29
CA CYS A 286 0.97 21.23 -0.89
C CYS A 286 0.20 19.92 -0.63
N SER A 287 0.64 19.17 0.39
CA SER A 287 -0.10 18.01 0.92
C SER A 287 -1.59 18.36 1.05
N PHE A 288 -2.49 17.46 0.63
CA PHE A 288 -3.93 17.75 0.76
C PHE A 288 -4.38 17.91 2.22
N ASP A 289 -3.63 17.34 3.16
CA ASP A 289 -3.85 17.48 4.60
C ASP A 289 -3.33 18.81 5.16
N SER A 290 -2.66 19.61 4.33
CA SER A 290 -2.12 20.90 4.76
C SER A 290 -3.24 21.85 5.13
N SER A 291 -3.28 22.19 6.42
CA SER A 291 -4.19 23.19 6.96
C SER A 291 -3.66 24.60 6.63
N PHE A 292 -3.62 24.97 5.36
CA PHE A 292 -3.52 26.38 4.95
C PHE A 292 -4.87 26.85 4.44
N CYS A 293 -5.81 27.03 5.38
CA CYS A 293 -7.03 27.80 5.18
C CYS A 293 -7.21 28.80 6.34
N SER A 294 -6.54 29.95 6.19
CA SER A 294 -6.91 31.30 6.66
C SER A 294 -7.23 31.54 8.15
N GLU A 295 -6.19 31.83 8.94
CA GLU A 295 -6.26 32.96 9.87
C GLU A 295 -5.37 34.10 9.35
N GLY A 296 -6.00 35.07 8.68
CA GLY A 296 -5.45 36.42 8.51
C GLY A 296 -4.50 36.65 7.33
N ASN A 297 -5.04 36.76 6.11
CA ASN A 297 -5.01 38.02 5.34
C ASN A 297 -5.54 37.81 3.92
N ASP A 298 -6.40 38.72 3.50
CA ASP A 298 -6.78 38.97 2.12
C ASP A 298 -5.53 39.10 1.23
N SER A 299 -5.19 38.00 0.55
CA SER A 299 -4.65 38.07 -0.80
C SER A 299 -4.84 36.72 -1.48
N LEU A 300 -5.65 36.77 -2.53
CA LEU A 300 -5.87 35.84 -3.63
C LEU A 300 -4.56 35.17 -4.15
N ARG A 301 -3.86 34.37 -3.34
CA ARG A 301 -2.84 33.45 -3.82
C ARG A 301 -3.55 32.15 -4.16
N ILE A 302 -3.75 31.94 -5.44
CA ILE A 302 -3.98 30.62 -6.07
C ILE A 302 -3.13 29.59 -5.33
N ALA A 303 -3.69 28.44 -4.96
CA ALA A 303 -3.01 27.32 -4.28
C ALA A 303 -1.57 27.18 -4.80
N GLY A 304 -0.61 27.70 -4.03
CA GLY A 304 0.72 28.01 -4.55
C GLY A 304 1.50 26.72 -4.76
N GLN A 305 2.03 26.53 -5.97
CA GLN A 305 3.05 25.53 -6.20
C GLN A 305 4.22 25.78 -5.24
N VAL A 306 4.66 24.73 -4.55
CA VAL A 306 5.79 24.72 -3.62
C VAL A 306 6.86 23.76 -4.11
N HIS A 307 8.12 23.98 -3.74
CA HIS A 307 9.18 23.04 -4.07
C HIS A 307 8.98 21.70 -3.33
N ALA A 308 9.41 20.60 -3.94
CA ALA A 308 9.23 19.26 -3.36
C ALA A 308 9.80 19.12 -1.94
N VAL A 309 11.00 19.67 -1.68
CA VAL A 309 11.63 19.62 -0.35
C VAL A 309 10.77 20.31 0.69
N GLN A 310 10.21 21.48 0.36
CA GLN A 310 9.27 22.20 1.23
C GLN A 310 8.01 21.36 1.50
N ALA A 311 7.42 20.77 0.47
CA ALA A 311 6.24 19.93 0.61
C ALA A 311 6.49 18.68 1.48
N LEU A 312 7.68 18.06 1.37
CA LEU A 312 8.08 16.93 2.21
C LEU A 312 8.29 17.33 3.66
N VAL A 313 8.91 18.49 3.94
CA VAL A 313 9.05 18.99 5.32
C VAL A 313 7.68 19.27 5.92
N GLN A 314 6.76 19.86 5.16
CA GLN A 314 5.38 20.08 5.59
C GLN A 314 4.66 18.76 5.89
N LEU A 315 4.75 17.78 4.98
CA LEU A 315 4.19 16.45 5.20
C LEU A 315 4.73 15.80 6.48
N PHE A 316 6.05 15.86 6.69
CA PHE A 316 6.69 15.33 7.89
C PHE A 316 6.10 15.95 9.16
N LEU A 317 6.06 17.29 9.24
CA LEU A 317 5.54 18.00 10.42
C LEU A 317 4.04 17.76 10.63
N GLU A 318 3.25 17.67 9.56
CA GLU A 318 1.83 17.34 9.64
C GLU A 318 1.59 15.95 10.19
N ARG A 319 2.34 14.96 9.72
CA ARG A 319 2.23 13.57 10.18
C ARG A 319 2.73 13.39 11.60
N GLU A 320 3.82 14.07 11.96
CA GLU A 320 4.37 14.06 13.31
C GLU A 320 3.33 14.58 14.32
N ARG A 321 2.71 15.74 14.05
CA ARG A 321 1.64 16.28 14.90
C ARG A 321 0.40 15.39 14.92
N ALA A 322 0.00 14.83 13.77
CA ALA A 322 -1.14 13.92 13.69
C ALA A 322 -0.93 12.68 14.56
N ALA A 323 0.30 12.13 14.57
CA ALA A 323 0.68 11.01 15.41
C ALA A 323 0.63 11.36 16.91
N GLN A 324 1.17 12.51 17.32
CA GLN A 324 1.11 12.98 18.71
C GLN A 324 -0.33 13.19 19.21
N LEU A 325 -1.19 13.76 18.35
CA LEU A 325 -2.60 13.97 18.66
C LEU A 325 -3.38 12.64 18.75
N ALA A 326 -3.05 11.68 17.88
CA ALA A 326 -3.64 10.34 17.94
C ALA A 326 -3.23 9.59 19.22
N GLU A 327 -1.95 9.67 19.60
CA GLU A 327 -1.42 9.13 20.85
C GLU A 327 -2.12 9.74 22.07
N SER A 328 -2.23 11.07 22.11
CA SER A 328 -2.88 11.78 23.23
C SER A 328 -4.35 11.35 23.40
N LYS A 329 -5.09 11.17 22.30
CA LYS A 329 -6.48 10.68 22.33
C LYS A 329 -6.59 9.24 22.81
N THR A 330 -5.66 8.38 22.40
CA THR A 330 -5.59 7.00 22.91
C THR A 330 -5.30 7.00 24.41
N ASP A 331 -4.36 7.81 24.86
CA ASP A 331 -3.97 7.93 26.28
C ASP A 331 -5.11 8.46 27.16
N GLU A 332 -5.90 9.41 26.67
CA GLU A 332 -7.10 9.90 27.34
C GLU A 332 -8.13 8.77 27.51
N LEU A 333 -8.42 8.02 26.45
CA LEU A 333 -9.35 6.88 26.50
C LEU A 333 -8.88 5.77 27.45
N ILE A 334 -7.58 5.49 27.50
CA ILE A 334 -7.02 4.48 28.41
C ILE A 334 -7.08 4.93 29.87
N LYS A 335 -6.91 6.23 30.15
CA LYS A 335 -6.97 6.79 31.52
C LYS A 335 -8.41 6.93 32.02
N ASP A 336 -9.35 7.23 31.13
CA ASP A 336 -10.77 7.37 31.45
C ASP A 336 -11.49 6.02 31.56
N ALA A 337 -10.88 4.92 31.06
CA ALA A 337 -11.37 3.57 31.32
C ALA A 337 -11.40 3.33 32.83
N PRO A 338 -12.58 3.04 33.43
CA PRO A 338 -12.67 2.82 34.87
C PRO A 338 -11.73 1.68 35.22
N THR A 339 -10.78 1.92 36.14
CA THR A 339 -10.06 0.83 36.81
C THR A 339 -11.13 -0.15 37.27
N THR A 340 -11.15 -1.36 36.70
CA THR A 340 -12.00 -2.46 37.13
C THR A 340 -12.02 -2.43 38.65
N GLN A 341 -13.13 -1.94 39.22
CA GLN A 341 -13.32 -2.10 40.64
C GLN A 341 -13.31 -3.61 40.81
N HIS A 342 -12.28 -4.13 41.48
CA HIS A 342 -12.30 -5.49 42.00
C HIS A 342 -13.71 -5.77 42.47
N ASP A 343 -14.38 -6.72 41.81
CA ASP A 343 -15.76 -7.04 42.06
C ASP A 343 -15.90 -7.39 43.56
N LYS A 344 -16.37 -6.43 44.36
CA LYS A 344 -16.59 -6.59 45.81
C LYS A 344 -17.96 -7.24 46.05
N SER A 345 -18.38 -8.14 45.17
CA SER A 345 -19.71 -8.75 45.15
C SER A 345 -19.88 -9.91 46.13
N GLY A 346 -18.86 -10.27 46.92
CA GLY A 346 -19.01 -11.22 48.03
C GLY A 346 -17.82 -11.33 48.97
N GLU A 347 -18.03 -12.00 50.10
CA GLU A 347 -17.00 -12.40 51.06
C GLU A 347 -17.00 -13.93 51.19
N TRP A 348 -15.79 -14.50 51.33
CA TRP A 348 -15.63 -15.92 51.67
C TRP A 348 -15.93 -16.11 53.16
N GLN A 349 -16.92 -16.94 53.48
CA GLN A 349 -17.21 -17.33 54.86
C GLN A 349 -17.02 -18.83 55.04
N GLU A 350 -16.26 -19.21 56.06
CA GLU A 350 -16.00 -20.60 56.44
C GLU A 350 -16.95 -20.98 57.58
N THR A 351 -17.93 -21.83 57.28
CA THR A 351 -18.85 -22.35 58.31
C THR A 351 -18.64 -23.85 58.41
N SER A 352 -18.14 -24.32 59.56
CA SER A 352 -18.01 -25.75 59.89
C SER A 352 -17.19 -26.59 58.89
N GLY A 353 -16.11 -26.03 58.35
CA GLY A 353 -15.09 -26.78 57.60
C GLY A 353 -15.28 -26.87 56.08
N GLU A 354 -16.24 -26.14 55.50
CA GLU A 354 -16.33 -25.91 54.06
C GLU A 354 -16.39 -24.40 53.78
N ILE A 355 -15.62 -23.95 52.78
CA ILE A 355 -15.51 -22.54 52.38
C ILE A 355 -16.55 -22.27 51.30
N GLN A 356 -17.49 -21.36 51.54
CA GLN A 356 -18.55 -21.02 50.59
C GLN A 356 -18.53 -19.52 50.24
N TRP A 357 -18.62 -19.20 48.94
CA TRP A 357 -18.81 -17.83 48.45
C TRP A 357 -20.26 -17.41 48.69
N VAL A 358 -20.47 -16.27 49.35
CA VAL A 358 -21.80 -15.68 49.51
C VAL A 358 -21.85 -14.36 48.74
N SER A 359 -22.59 -14.35 47.63
CA SER A 359 -22.88 -13.13 46.87
C SER A 359 -23.99 -12.34 47.57
N THR A 360 -23.83 -11.02 47.73
CA THR A 360 -24.93 -10.17 48.23
C THR A 360 -25.91 -9.92 47.09
N GLU A 361 -27.08 -10.57 47.13
CA GLU A 361 -28.12 -10.40 46.12
C GLU A 361 -28.54 -8.92 46.00
N LYS A 362 -28.41 -8.37 44.79
CA LYS A 362 -29.16 -7.20 44.35
C LYS A 362 -30.13 -7.61 43.25
N THR A 363 -31.34 -7.08 43.38
CA THR A 363 -32.55 -7.24 42.57
C THR A 363 -32.38 -7.06 41.05
N ASP A 364 -33.15 -7.86 40.30
CA ASP A 364 -33.48 -7.95 38.84
C ASP A 364 -33.51 -6.64 37.99
N GLY A 365 -32.46 -5.82 38.00
CA GLY A 365 -32.32 -4.66 37.12
C GLY A 365 -30.90 -4.42 36.60
N THR A 366 -29.98 -5.35 36.86
CA THR A 366 -28.54 -5.17 36.68
C THR A 366 -28.01 -5.75 35.37
N GLU A 367 -28.71 -6.69 34.73
CA GLU A 367 -28.24 -7.33 33.48
C GLU A 367 -28.25 -6.35 32.29
N GLU A 368 -29.28 -5.50 32.13
CA GLU A 368 -29.29 -4.49 31.06
C GLU A 368 -28.30 -3.34 31.29
N LYS A 369 -27.93 -3.06 32.54
CA LYS A 369 -26.91 -2.06 32.88
C LYS A 369 -25.51 -2.61 32.66
N HIS A 370 -25.23 -3.82 33.12
CA HIS A 370 -23.95 -4.48 32.86
C HIS A 370 -23.71 -4.68 31.37
N LYS A 371 -24.73 -5.07 30.60
CA LYS A 371 -24.58 -5.23 29.15
C LYS A 371 -24.31 -3.91 28.43
N LYS A 372 -24.92 -2.80 28.86
CA LYS A 372 -24.62 -1.47 28.31
C LYS A 372 -23.23 -0.96 28.73
N GLU A 373 -22.81 -1.24 29.95
CA GLU A 373 -21.46 -0.91 30.44
C GLU A 373 -20.39 -1.73 29.69
N GLU A 374 -20.62 -3.03 29.45
CA GLU A 374 -19.77 -3.88 28.61
C GLU A 374 -19.74 -3.42 27.14
N ASP A 375 -20.89 -3.08 26.55
CA ASP A 375 -20.98 -2.56 25.18
C ASP A 375 -20.25 -1.19 25.05
N ASP A 376 -20.37 -0.29 26.03
CA ASP A 376 -19.69 1.01 26.04
C ASP A 376 -18.17 0.85 26.23
N GLU A 377 -17.72 -0.07 27.10
CA GLU A 377 -16.30 -0.41 27.27
C GLU A 377 -15.70 -1.04 26.00
N GLU A 378 -16.43 -1.91 25.31
CA GLU A 378 -16.00 -2.52 24.04
C GLU A 378 -15.89 -1.46 22.93
N LEU A 379 -16.80 -0.49 22.90
CA LEU A 379 -16.76 0.64 21.96
C LEU A 379 -15.55 1.57 22.23
N ASP A 380 -15.26 1.88 23.49
CA ASP A 380 -14.11 2.70 23.87
C ASP A 380 -12.77 2.00 23.59
N LEU A 381 -12.69 0.68 23.83
CA LEU A 381 -11.52 -0.12 23.46
C LEU A 381 -11.28 -0.15 21.96
N ASN A 382 -12.34 -0.37 21.16
CA ASN A 382 -12.24 -0.35 19.70
C ASN A 382 -11.80 1.02 19.18
N LYS A 383 -12.28 2.10 19.78
CA LYS A 383 -11.87 3.48 19.43
C LYS A 383 -10.42 3.76 19.82
N ALA A 384 -9.97 3.30 20.98
CA ALA A 384 -8.57 3.40 21.40
C ALA A 384 -7.65 2.63 20.44
N LEU A 385 -8.06 1.43 20.00
CA LEU A 385 -7.32 0.62 19.03
C LEU A 385 -7.22 1.31 17.66
N GLN A 386 -8.30 1.92 17.17
CA GLN A 386 -8.28 2.69 15.92
C GLN A 386 -7.34 3.90 16.01
N HIS A 387 -7.36 4.63 17.12
CA HIS A 387 -6.44 5.76 17.33
C HIS A 387 -4.98 5.30 17.46
N ALA A 388 -4.71 4.17 18.12
CA ALA A 388 -3.38 3.58 18.19
C ALA A 388 -2.86 3.13 16.82
N GLY A 389 -3.72 2.50 16.01
CA GLY A 389 -3.41 2.15 14.62
C GLY A 389 -3.06 3.39 13.79
N LYS A 390 -3.88 4.45 13.89
CA LYS A 390 -3.62 5.72 13.21
C LYS A 390 -2.32 6.40 13.66
N HIS A 391 -2.03 6.40 14.96
CA HIS A 391 -0.75 6.89 15.48
C HIS A 391 0.42 6.17 14.81
N MET A 392 0.36 4.84 14.71
CA MET A 392 1.40 4.04 14.07
C MET A 392 1.54 4.36 12.58
N GLU A 393 0.43 4.50 11.86
CA GLU A 393 0.44 4.90 10.44
C GLU A 393 1.11 6.26 10.23
N ASP A 394 0.70 7.28 10.99
CA ASP A 394 1.24 8.64 10.89
C ASP A 394 2.74 8.68 11.27
N CYS A 395 3.16 7.94 12.31
CA CYS A 395 4.57 7.78 12.69
C CYS A 395 5.40 7.14 11.56
N ILE A 396 4.90 6.08 10.91
CA ILE A 396 5.61 5.40 9.84
C ILE A 396 5.76 6.31 8.61
N VAL A 397 4.70 7.02 8.21
CA VAL A 397 4.76 7.97 7.09
C VAL A 397 5.73 9.12 7.41
N ALA A 398 5.68 9.68 8.62
CA ALA A 398 6.65 10.68 9.06
C ALA A 398 8.09 10.15 8.98
N SER A 399 8.31 8.91 9.40
CA SER A 399 9.64 8.27 9.39
C SER A 399 10.18 8.08 7.98
N TYR A 400 9.37 7.56 7.04
CA TYR A 400 9.77 7.44 5.64
C TYR A 400 10.02 8.81 4.99
N THR A 401 9.23 9.82 5.33
CA THR A 401 9.43 11.19 4.85
C THR A 401 10.74 11.78 5.39
N ALA A 402 11.03 11.57 6.67
CA ALA A 402 12.30 11.98 7.29
C ALA A 402 13.50 11.25 6.69
N LEU A 403 13.35 9.96 6.38
CA LEU A 403 14.39 9.17 5.72
C LEU A 403 14.68 9.71 4.31
N LEU A 404 13.64 10.00 3.52
CA LEU A 404 13.77 10.61 2.19
C LEU A 404 14.49 11.97 2.26
N LEU A 405 14.06 12.86 3.15
CA LEU A 405 14.71 14.15 3.38
C LEU A 405 16.18 13.96 3.80
N GLY A 406 16.45 13.01 4.69
CA GLY A 406 17.80 12.66 5.12
C GLY A 406 18.70 12.19 3.97
N CYS A 407 18.19 11.33 3.08
CA CYS A 407 18.90 10.91 1.86
C CYS A 407 19.23 12.09 0.94
N LEU A 408 18.31 13.06 0.81
CA LEU A 408 18.56 14.28 0.04
C LEU A 408 19.61 15.20 0.70
N CYS A 409 19.64 15.27 2.03
CA CYS A 409 20.59 16.06 2.81
C CYS A 409 22.02 15.51 2.75
N GLN A 410 22.21 14.19 2.91
CA GLN A 410 23.53 13.55 2.92
C GLN A 410 24.42 13.90 1.72
N GLU A 411 23.78 14.09 0.57
CA GLU A 411 24.44 14.26 -0.72
C GLU A 411 24.57 15.74 -1.13
N SER A 412 23.91 16.67 -0.44
CA SER A 412 23.90 18.08 -0.80
C SER A 412 23.70 19.02 0.41
N PRO A 413 24.70 19.87 0.74
CA PRO A 413 24.58 20.85 1.83
C PRO A 413 23.54 21.96 1.52
N ILE A 414 23.20 22.15 0.25
CA ILE A 414 22.14 23.07 -0.16
C ILE A 414 20.80 22.56 0.38
N ASN A 415 20.54 21.26 0.24
CA ASN A 415 19.31 20.64 0.74
C ASN A 415 19.22 20.74 2.27
N VAL A 416 20.35 20.59 2.98
CA VAL A 416 20.40 20.81 4.45
C VAL A 416 19.93 22.22 4.80
N THR A 417 20.40 23.23 4.05
CA THR A 417 20.01 24.63 4.29
C THR A 417 18.51 24.84 4.02
N THR A 418 17.99 24.29 2.93
CA THR A 418 16.56 24.36 2.59
C THR A 418 15.69 23.65 3.62
N VAL A 419 16.07 22.44 4.07
CA VAL A 419 15.30 21.72 5.11
C VAL A 419 15.34 22.50 6.43
N ARG A 420 16.50 23.05 6.80
CA ARG A 420 16.64 23.89 8.00
C ARG A 420 15.73 25.11 7.98
N GLU A 421 15.53 25.74 6.82
CA GLU A 421 14.66 26.91 6.67
C GLU A 421 13.18 26.58 6.96
N TYR A 422 12.74 25.37 6.64
CA TYR A 422 11.35 24.94 6.82
C TYR A 422 11.09 24.16 8.11
N LEU A 423 12.13 23.76 8.85
CA LEU A 423 12.01 23.12 10.16
C LEU A 423 11.76 24.17 11.26
N PRO A 424 10.92 23.87 12.28
CA PRO A 424 10.78 24.71 13.45
C PRO A 424 12.14 24.92 14.13
N GLU A 425 12.52 26.17 14.39
CA GLU A 425 13.83 26.55 14.97
C GLU A 425 15.05 26.05 14.18
N GLY A 426 14.87 25.51 12.96
CA GLY A 426 15.92 24.85 12.20
C GLY A 426 16.50 23.59 12.87
N ASP A 427 15.75 22.96 13.78
CA ASP A 427 16.21 21.84 14.58
C ASP A 427 15.92 20.48 13.91
N PHE A 428 16.98 19.72 13.59
CA PHE A 428 16.89 18.38 13.02
C PHE A 428 16.60 17.28 14.06
N SER A 429 16.61 17.61 15.36
CA SER A 429 16.37 16.64 16.44
C SER A 429 15.03 15.91 16.26
N ILE A 430 13.97 16.61 15.84
CA ILE A 430 12.63 16.05 15.61
C ILE A 430 12.66 14.91 14.57
N MET A 431 13.48 15.03 13.52
CA MET A 431 13.62 13.99 12.50
C MET A 431 14.47 12.82 13.02
N THR A 432 15.57 13.11 13.72
CA THR A 432 16.47 12.06 14.24
C THR A 432 15.81 11.21 15.33
N GLU A 433 15.03 11.81 16.23
CA GLU A 433 14.25 11.10 17.23
C GLU A 433 13.19 10.18 16.60
N MET A 434 12.48 10.69 15.60
CA MET A 434 11.52 9.88 14.84
C MET A 434 12.19 8.69 14.16
N LEU A 435 13.32 8.91 13.47
CA LEU A 435 14.07 7.86 12.80
C LEU A 435 14.67 6.83 13.77
N LYS A 436 15.08 7.22 14.98
CA LYS A 436 15.53 6.28 16.03
C LYS A 436 14.39 5.38 16.50
N LYS A 437 13.20 5.94 16.75
CA LYS A 437 11.99 5.16 17.08
C LYS A 437 11.63 4.21 15.94
N PHE A 438 11.68 4.70 14.70
CA PHE A 438 11.43 3.89 13.51
C PHE A 438 12.42 2.74 13.36
N LEU A 439 13.72 2.98 13.53
CA LEU A 439 14.73 1.93 13.46
C LEU A 439 14.50 0.86 14.53
N SER A 440 14.15 1.26 15.75
CA SER A 440 13.78 0.34 16.82
C SER A 440 12.55 -0.51 16.44
N PHE A 441 11.52 0.11 15.89
CA PHE A 441 10.32 -0.56 15.42
C PHE A 441 10.59 -1.53 14.25
N MET A 442 11.42 -1.14 13.28
CA MET A 442 11.84 -2.00 12.17
C MET A 442 12.64 -3.22 12.65
N ASN A 443 13.44 -3.07 13.71
CA ASN A 443 14.14 -4.18 14.34
C ASN A 443 13.17 -5.13 15.06
N LEU A 444 12.13 -4.60 15.71
CA LEU A 444 11.10 -5.40 16.36
C LEU A 444 10.29 -6.25 15.38
N THR A 445 10.00 -5.68 14.19
CA THR A 445 9.21 -6.36 13.15
C THR A 445 10.02 -7.31 12.27
N CYS A 446 11.36 -7.32 12.41
CA CYS A 446 12.27 -8.10 11.55
C CYS A 446 12.06 -7.83 10.04
N ALA A 447 11.51 -6.66 9.68
CA ALA A 447 11.08 -6.35 8.32
C ALA A 447 12.24 -5.83 7.44
N VAL A 448 13.32 -5.36 8.06
CA VAL A 448 14.47 -4.76 7.36
C VAL A 448 15.73 -5.62 7.50
N GLY A 449 16.47 -5.77 6.40
CA GLY A 449 17.77 -6.44 6.39
C GLY A 449 18.87 -5.60 7.04
N THR A 450 20.03 -6.20 7.27
CA THR A 450 21.19 -5.55 7.91
C THR A 450 21.74 -4.35 7.11
N THR A 451 21.56 -4.33 5.79
CA THR A 451 21.93 -3.20 4.91
C THR A 451 21.01 -2.01 5.13
N GLY A 452 19.69 -2.22 5.14
CA GLY A 452 18.71 -1.16 5.39
C GLY A 452 18.85 -0.53 6.77
N GLN A 453 19.11 -1.33 7.81
CA GLN A 453 19.39 -0.82 9.16
C GLN A 453 20.59 0.13 9.17
N LYS A 454 21.69 -0.27 8.50
CA LYS A 454 22.89 0.57 8.40
C LYS A 454 22.65 1.85 7.62
N SER A 455 21.86 1.80 6.54
CA SER A 455 21.52 3.00 5.75
C SER A 455 20.74 4.00 6.61
N ILE A 456 19.72 3.53 7.35
CA ILE A 456 18.96 4.36 8.30
C ILE A 456 19.87 4.93 9.39
N SER A 457 20.73 4.12 10.02
CA SER A 457 21.68 4.59 11.03
C SER A 457 22.61 5.68 10.50
N ARG A 458 23.12 5.53 9.27
CA ARG A 458 23.95 6.53 8.61
C ARG A 458 23.20 7.85 8.37
N VAL A 459 21.91 7.78 8.02
CA VAL A 459 21.03 8.96 7.89
C VAL A 459 20.85 9.66 9.23
N ILE A 460 20.59 8.92 10.30
CA ILE A 460 20.47 9.48 11.65
C ILE A 460 21.78 10.20 12.04
N GLU A 461 22.92 9.51 11.91
CA GLU A 461 24.23 10.06 12.25
C GLU A 461 24.50 11.35 11.49
N TYR A 462 24.20 11.42 10.19
CA TYR A 462 24.41 12.63 9.40
C TYR A 462 23.52 13.79 9.88
N LEU A 463 22.24 13.53 10.14
CA LEU A 463 21.29 14.55 10.58
C LEU A 463 21.57 15.06 12.00
N GLU A 464 22.18 14.25 12.88
CA GLU A 464 22.63 14.69 14.20
C GLU A 464 23.77 15.73 14.16
N HIS A 465 24.47 15.83 13.02
CA HIS A 465 25.54 16.81 12.79
C HIS A 465 25.09 18.00 11.93
N CYS A 466 23.81 18.04 11.52
CA CYS A 466 23.18 19.15 10.83
C CYS A 466 22.55 20.10 11.86
#